data_AF-A0A1Q7KRP6-F1
#
_entry.id   AF-A0A1Q7KRP6-F1
#
_cell.length_a   1.000
_cell.length_b   1.000
_cell.length_c   1.000
_cell.angle_alpha   90.00
_cell.angle_beta   90.00
_cell.angle_gamma   90.00
#
_symmetry.space_group_name_H-M   'P 1'
#
loop_
_entity.id
_entity.type
_entity.pdbx_description
1 polymer ?
#
loop_
_entity_poly.entity_id
_entity_poly.type
_entity_poly.pdbx_seq_one_letter_code
_entity_poly.pdbx_strand_id
1 'polypeptide(L)'
;MNASLAVLGWTDLAATIVLAGGLFFAALIVAPSESGRRWRWRAVAALAVVLPAEFCVTALRMYEVSGLHGRVLVLDLLRTRWGLLWMGRSAGVALLAAGGSMPAGPLAALAAAWLVLRSFQGHAGAHGMVPALVDWLHLLAAAAWLGSLVQLALLPRPVPVAIAARVRVLATVALALLVPAGAYAAFLHVPHLHLFTESPYGKPLIAKLVLAAVLMALGAVNHFGHVPAMRRREPEAETSLIRAVRFEVLVGTLVLALTALLGVLPMPHGHAP
;
A
#
# COMPACT_ATOMS: atom_id res chain seq x y z
N MET A 1 20.01 9.52 7.15
CA MET A 1 18.97 10.06 6.24
C MET A 1 18.16 8.97 5.53
N ASN A 2 18.76 8.00 4.84
CA ASN A 2 18.00 6.99 4.08
C ASN A 2 17.13 6.07 4.96
N ALA A 3 17.60 5.66 6.14
CA ALA A 3 16.81 4.85 7.07
C ALA A 3 15.54 5.59 7.54
N SER A 4 15.65 6.88 7.88
CA SER A 4 14.52 7.70 8.31
C SER A 4 13.47 7.84 7.21
N LEU A 5 13.89 8.04 5.95
CA LEU A 5 13.00 8.10 4.80
C LEU A 5 12.32 6.76 4.50
N ALA A 6 13.05 5.64 4.64
CA ALA A 6 12.45 4.31 4.48
C ALA A 6 11.39 4.05 5.57
N VAL A 7 11.61 4.48 6.81
CA VAL A 7 10.63 4.35 7.90
C VAL A 7 9.40 5.22 7.65
N LEU A 8 9.58 6.48 7.21
CA LEU A 8 8.47 7.35 6.85
C LEU A 8 7.66 6.76 5.68
N GLY A 9 8.35 6.35 4.61
CA GLY A 9 7.71 5.74 3.45
C GLY A 9 7.00 4.42 3.77
N TRP A 10 7.54 3.61 4.69
CA TRP A 10 6.88 2.39 5.14
C TRP A 10 5.61 2.70 5.92
N THR A 11 5.68 3.67 6.84
CA THR A 11 4.53 4.09 7.65
C THR A 11 3.44 4.70 6.77
N ASP A 12 3.82 5.53 5.79
CA ASP A 12 2.93 6.09 4.78
C ASP A 12 2.20 4.99 4.00
N LEU A 13 2.94 4.03 3.44
CA LEU A 13 2.37 2.91 2.69
C LEU A 13 1.47 2.03 3.56
N ALA A 14 1.93 1.63 4.74
CA ALA A 14 1.16 0.77 5.63
C ALA A 14 -0.15 1.44 6.08
N ALA A 15 -0.09 2.72 6.49
CA ALA A 15 -1.27 3.46 6.88
C ALA A 15 -2.23 3.68 5.70
N THR A 16 -1.69 3.98 4.51
CA THR A 16 -2.48 4.09 3.27
C THR A 16 -3.23 2.80 2.95
N ILE A 17 -2.55 1.64 3.02
CA ILE A 17 -3.14 0.32 2.79
C ILE A 17 -4.24 0.01 3.81
N VAL A 18 -3.99 0.28 5.11
CA VAL A 18 -4.98 0.03 6.17
C VAL A 18 -6.21 0.94 6.02
N LEU A 19 -6.01 2.22 5.69
CA LEU A 19 -7.08 3.19 5.51
C LEU A 19 -7.94 2.86 4.28
N ALA A 20 -7.32 2.79 3.10
CA ALA A 20 -8.03 2.54 1.85
C ALA A 20 -8.62 1.12 1.81
N GLY A 21 -7.85 0.11 2.22
CA GLY A 21 -8.32 -1.26 2.25
C GLY A 21 -9.40 -1.53 3.30
N GLY A 22 -9.37 -0.84 4.45
CA GLY A 22 -10.47 -0.85 5.42
C GLY A 22 -11.77 -0.28 4.85
N LEU A 23 -11.67 0.75 4.02
CA LEU A 23 -12.80 1.34 3.29
C LEU A 23 -13.34 0.42 2.20
N PHE A 24 -12.46 -0.21 1.41
CA PHE A 24 -12.86 -1.21 0.42
C PHE A 24 -13.54 -2.40 1.06
N PHE A 25 -13.01 -2.88 2.20
CA PHE A 25 -13.63 -3.96 2.96
C PHE A 25 -15.03 -3.56 3.46
N ALA A 26 -15.18 -2.35 4.00
CA ALA A 26 -16.46 -1.83 4.45
C ALA A 26 -17.50 -1.72 3.31
N ALA A 27 -17.06 -1.34 2.11
CA ALA A 27 -17.93 -1.16 0.96
C ALA A 27 -18.31 -2.48 0.27
N LEU A 28 -17.39 -3.43 0.18
CA LEU A 28 -17.54 -4.63 -0.64
C LEU A 28 -17.88 -5.90 0.15
N ILE A 29 -17.54 -5.94 1.44
CA ILE A 29 -17.59 -7.17 2.24
C ILE A 29 -18.63 -7.07 3.36
N VAL A 30 -18.35 -6.24 4.37
CA VAL A 30 -19.17 -6.07 5.57
C VAL A 30 -18.78 -4.80 6.32
N ALA A 31 -19.74 -4.21 7.05
CA ALA A 31 -19.47 -3.07 7.92
C ALA A 31 -18.30 -3.32 8.90
N PRO A 32 -17.48 -2.29 9.19
CA PRO A 32 -16.27 -2.47 9.98
C PRO A 32 -16.58 -2.84 11.43
N SER A 33 -15.82 -3.79 11.99
CA SER A 33 -15.85 -4.09 13.42
C SER A 33 -15.34 -2.89 14.23
N GLU A 34 -15.57 -2.89 15.55
CA GLU A 34 -15.03 -1.84 16.42
C GLU A 34 -13.50 -1.76 16.32
N SER A 35 -12.83 -2.91 16.36
CA SER A 35 -11.39 -3.02 16.11
C SER A 35 -10.99 -2.48 14.73
N GLY A 36 -11.76 -2.79 13.68
CA GLY A 36 -11.54 -2.27 12.33
C GLY A 36 -11.62 -0.74 12.27
N ARG A 37 -12.60 -0.13 12.93
CA ARG A 37 -12.73 1.33 13.05
C ARG A 37 -11.55 1.96 13.80
N ARG A 38 -11.11 1.34 14.91
CA ARG A 38 -9.94 1.80 15.69
C ARG A 38 -8.67 1.78 14.84
N TRP A 39 -8.43 0.71 14.07
CA TRP A 39 -7.27 0.62 13.18
C TRP A 39 -7.32 1.60 12.01
N ARG A 40 -8.52 1.90 11.48
CA ARG A 40 -8.69 2.97 10.49
C ARG A 40 -8.29 4.34 11.05
N TRP A 41 -8.71 4.67 12.27
CA TRP A 41 -8.31 5.93 12.92
C TRP A 41 -6.82 5.98 13.26
N ARG A 42 -6.21 4.85 13.64
CA ARG A 42 -4.75 4.76 13.80
C ARG A 42 -4.01 5.03 12.49
N ALA A 43 -4.53 4.53 11.37
CA ALA A 43 -3.97 4.83 10.05
C ALA A 43 -4.09 6.32 9.70
N VAL A 44 -5.24 6.95 9.95
CA VAL A 44 -5.41 8.40 9.79
C VAL A 44 -4.42 9.17 10.67
N ALA A 45 -4.29 8.81 11.95
CA ALA A 45 -3.37 9.45 12.88
C ALA A 45 -1.90 9.29 12.43
N ALA A 46 -1.53 8.10 11.95
CA ALA A 46 -0.19 7.86 11.41
C ALA A 46 0.09 8.76 10.19
N LEU A 47 -0.86 8.87 9.25
CA LEU A 47 -0.73 9.75 8.09
C LEU A 47 -0.67 11.24 8.47
N ALA A 48 -1.44 11.65 9.49
CA ALA A 48 -1.41 13.01 10.01
C ALA A 48 -0.07 13.40 10.62
N VAL A 49 0.74 12.43 11.07
CA VAL A 49 2.11 12.64 11.56
C VAL A 49 3.14 12.50 10.43
N VAL A 50 3.00 11.48 9.59
CA VAL A 50 4.00 11.16 8.54
C VAL A 50 4.01 12.20 7.42
N LEU A 51 2.86 12.69 6.97
CA LEU A 51 2.81 13.65 5.87
C LEU A 51 3.54 14.97 6.20
N PRO A 52 3.35 15.60 7.38
CA PRO A 52 4.18 16.73 7.80
C PRO A 52 5.67 16.38 7.92
N ALA A 53 6.01 15.19 8.43
CA ALA A 53 7.40 14.76 8.53
C ALA A 53 8.07 14.62 7.15
N GLU A 54 7.36 14.07 6.16
CA GLU A 54 7.80 14.01 4.76
C GLU A 54 8.00 15.43 4.18
N PHE A 55 7.10 16.36 4.47
CA PHE A 55 7.26 17.76 4.08
C PHE A 55 8.53 18.37 4.66
N CYS A 56 8.77 18.20 5.97
CA CYS A 56 9.97 18.70 6.63
C CYS A 56 11.24 18.11 6.02
N VAL A 57 11.30 16.80 5.77
CA VAL A 57 12.49 16.17 5.18
C VAL A 57 12.73 16.65 3.74
N THR A 58 11.66 16.82 2.95
CA THR A 58 11.79 17.34 1.58
C THR A 58 12.19 18.82 1.58
N ALA A 59 11.67 19.63 2.51
CA ALA A 59 12.06 21.03 2.68
C ALA A 59 13.54 21.15 3.07
N LEU A 60 14.02 20.29 3.99
CA LEU A 60 15.45 20.24 4.34
C LEU A 60 16.32 19.89 3.13
N ARG A 61 15.93 18.91 2.31
CA ARG A 61 16.65 18.58 1.07
C ARG A 61 16.68 19.75 0.08
N MET A 62 15.55 20.43 -0.10
CA MET A 62 15.48 21.60 -0.97
C MET A 62 16.35 22.73 -0.44
N TYR A 63 16.37 22.97 0.87
CA TYR A 63 17.29 23.91 1.52
C TYR A 63 18.76 23.55 1.25
N GLU A 64 19.16 22.29 1.47
CA GLU A 64 20.53 21.82 1.26
C GLU A 64 21.00 22.02 -0.19
N VAL A 65 20.12 21.83 -1.17
CA VAL A 65 20.47 21.93 -2.60
C VAL A 65 20.40 23.37 -3.14
N SER A 66 19.42 24.17 -2.71
CA SER A 66 19.14 25.48 -3.29
C SER A 66 19.55 26.67 -2.42
N GLY A 67 19.81 26.45 -1.12
CA GLY A 67 20.03 27.51 -0.13
C GLY A 67 18.78 28.31 0.23
N LEU A 68 17.61 28.01 -0.36
CA LEU A 68 16.35 28.70 -0.08
C LEU A 68 15.89 28.45 1.35
N HIS A 69 15.46 29.50 2.05
CA HIS A 69 15.06 29.45 3.45
C HIS A 69 13.77 30.24 3.73
N GLY A 70 13.21 30.05 4.93
CA GLY A 70 12.04 30.78 5.41
C GLY A 70 10.80 30.58 4.53
N ARG A 71 10.03 31.66 4.32
CA ARG A 71 8.77 31.63 3.57
C ARG A 71 8.95 31.23 2.10
N VAL A 72 10.07 31.61 1.48
CA VAL A 72 10.33 31.32 0.07
C VAL A 72 10.48 29.82 -0.15
N LEU A 73 11.27 29.13 0.70
CA LEU A 73 11.42 27.67 0.67
C LEU A 73 10.06 26.96 0.72
N VAL A 74 9.20 27.37 1.65
CA VAL A 74 7.88 26.75 1.85
C VAL A 74 6.98 26.96 0.62
N LEU A 75 6.88 28.20 0.14
CA LEU A 75 6.03 28.52 -1.00
C LEU A 75 6.51 27.86 -2.30
N ASP A 76 7.82 27.85 -2.53
CA ASP A 76 8.38 27.23 -3.73
C ASP A 76 8.21 25.71 -3.68
N LEU A 77 8.44 25.07 -2.52
CA LEU A 77 8.19 23.65 -2.34
C LEU A 77 6.73 23.30 -2.62
N LEU A 78 5.77 24.07 -2.08
CA LEU A 78 4.33 23.85 -2.31
C LEU A 78 3.91 24.06 -3.77
N ARG A 79 4.63 24.91 -4.52
CA ARG A 79 4.41 25.13 -5.96
C ARG A 79 5.00 24.04 -6.84
N THR A 80 5.93 23.23 -6.34
CA THR A 80 6.44 22.09 -7.10
C THR A 80 5.33 21.06 -7.36
N ARG A 81 5.51 20.24 -8.40
CA ARG A 81 4.63 19.08 -8.65
C ARG A 81 4.51 18.18 -7.42
N TRP A 82 5.61 17.97 -6.70
CA TRP A 82 5.62 17.16 -5.48
C TRP A 82 4.76 17.81 -4.37
N GLY A 83 4.90 19.12 -4.16
CA GLY A 83 4.13 19.88 -3.17
C GLY A 83 2.62 19.89 -3.45
N LEU A 84 2.22 20.06 -4.71
CA LEU A 84 0.82 19.99 -5.13
C LEU A 84 0.21 18.60 -4.84
N LEU A 85 0.93 17.52 -5.18
CA LEU A 85 0.48 16.16 -4.89
C LEU A 85 0.41 15.90 -3.38
N TRP A 86 1.39 16.36 -2.61
CA TRP A 86 1.40 16.26 -1.15
C TRP A 86 0.21 17.00 -0.50
N MET A 87 -0.13 18.20 -0.98
CA MET A 87 -1.31 18.93 -0.52
C MET A 87 -2.59 18.16 -0.82
N GLY A 88 -2.73 17.64 -2.04
CA GLY A 88 -3.88 16.80 -2.42
C GLY A 88 -3.98 15.56 -1.53
N ARG A 89 -2.86 14.92 -1.20
CA ARG A 89 -2.84 13.77 -0.30
C ARG A 89 -3.28 14.13 1.11
N SER A 90 -2.78 15.24 1.64
CA SER A 90 -3.14 15.74 2.97
C SER A 90 -4.63 16.10 3.06
N ALA A 91 -5.15 16.80 2.04
CA ALA A 91 -6.58 17.11 1.93
C ALA A 91 -7.42 15.82 1.82
N GLY A 92 -6.98 14.84 1.02
CA GLY A 92 -7.65 13.56 0.89
C GLY A 92 -7.76 12.79 2.20
N VAL A 93 -6.71 12.77 3.03
CA VAL A 93 -6.76 12.17 4.37
C VAL A 93 -7.78 12.88 5.25
N ALA A 94 -7.80 14.21 5.24
CA ALA A 94 -8.77 15.00 6.01
C ALA A 94 -10.22 14.70 5.59
N LEU A 95 -10.49 14.63 4.27
CA LEU A 95 -11.81 14.29 3.74
C LEU A 95 -12.23 12.85 4.11
N LEU A 96 -11.32 11.88 3.98
CA LEU A 96 -11.57 10.47 4.34
C LEU A 96 -11.79 10.27 5.84
N ALA A 97 -11.20 11.12 6.68
CA ALA A 97 -11.40 11.13 8.12
C ALA A 97 -12.74 11.78 8.51
N ALA A 98 -13.08 12.92 7.89
CA ALA A 98 -14.33 13.65 8.14
C ALA A 98 -15.56 12.88 7.66
N GLY A 99 -15.43 12.08 6.60
CA GLY A 99 -16.53 11.32 6.01
C GLY A 99 -16.99 10.09 6.81
N GLY A 100 -16.65 9.96 8.10
CA GLY A 100 -16.97 8.76 8.90
C GLY A 100 -18.46 8.41 9.02
N SER A 101 -19.36 9.38 8.79
CA SER A 101 -20.82 9.20 8.76
C SER A 101 -21.38 8.87 7.36
N MET A 102 -20.56 8.96 6.31
CA MET A 102 -20.99 8.66 4.94
C MET A 102 -21.07 7.15 4.69
N PRO A 103 -21.89 6.71 3.73
CA PRO A 103 -21.88 5.32 3.29
C PRO A 103 -20.50 4.86 2.82
N ALA A 104 -20.17 3.59 3.01
CA ALA A 104 -18.84 3.06 2.72
C ALA A 104 -18.47 3.14 1.22
N GLY A 105 -19.45 3.01 0.31
CA GLY A 105 -19.24 3.05 -1.15
C GLY A 105 -18.58 4.35 -1.64
N PRO A 106 -19.19 5.53 -1.42
CA PRO A 106 -18.59 6.80 -1.78
C PRO A 106 -17.20 7.04 -1.16
N LEU A 107 -17.00 6.65 0.10
CA LEU A 107 -15.69 6.77 0.75
C LEU A 107 -14.65 5.85 0.14
N ALA A 108 -15.03 4.63 -0.26
CA ALA A 108 -14.18 3.73 -1.00
C ALA A 108 -13.81 4.32 -2.37
N ALA A 109 -14.77 4.89 -3.11
CA ALA A 109 -14.48 5.56 -4.37
C ALA A 109 -13.52 6.76 -4.19
N LEU A 110 -13.72 7.57 -3.15
CA LEU A 110 -12.81 8.66 -2.79
C LEU A 110 -11.42 8.14 -2.43
N ALA A 111 -11.32 7.05 -1.67
CA ALA A 111 -10.04 6.43 -1.32
C ALA A 111 -9.32 5.91 -2.58
N ALA A 112 -10.04 5.28 -3.52
CA ALA A 112 -9.47 4.84 -4.79
C ALA A 112 -8.91 6.01 -5.61
N ALA A 113 -9.65 7.13 -5.68
CA ALA A 113 -9.17 8.35 -6.34
C ALA A 113 -7.96 8.97 -5.62
N TRP A 114 -7.97 8.99 -4.29
CA TRP A 114 -6.87 9.50 -3.47
C TRP A 114 -5.57 8.72 -3.69
N LEU A 115 -5.62 7.40 -3.91
CA LEU A 115 -4.44 6.58 -4.21
C LEU A 115 -3.71 7.02 -5.48
N VAL A 116 -4.39 7.64 -6.46
CA VAL A 116 -3.75 8.17 -7.69
C VAL A 116 -2.64 9.16 -7.32
N LEU A 117 -2.88 10.00 -6.32
CA LEU A 117 -1.91 11.01 -5.89
C LEU A 117 -0.60 10.38 -5.39
N ARG A 118 -0.68 9.22 -4.74
CA ARG A 118 0.51 8.48 -4.28
C ARG A 118 1.34 7.98 -5.45
N SER A 119 0.69 7.41 -6.46
CA SER A 119 1.34 6.84 -7.64
C SER A 119 2.00 7.91 -8.50
N PHE A 120 1.37 9.07 -8.64
CA PHE A 120 1.96 10.21 -9.35
C PHE A 120 3.11 10.90 -8.58
N GLN A 121 3.20 10.70 -7.26
CA GLN A 121 4.28 11.24 -6.42
C GLN A 121 5.54 10.34 -6.43
N GLY A 122 5.38 9.03 -6.71
CA GLY A 122 6.48 8.06 -6.74
C GLY A 122 7.24 7.99 -8.07
N HIS A 123 8.18 7.04 -8.17
CA HIS A 123 8.98 6.80 -9.38
C HIS A 123 8.13 6.55 -10.63
N ALA A 124 7.02 5.81 -10.50
CA ALA A 124 6.08 5.60 -11.59
C ALA A 124 5.59 6.92 -12.20
N GLY A 125 5.22 7.90 -11.37
CA GLY A 125 4.86 9.24 -11.80
C GLY A 125 5.96 10.02 -12.50
N ALA A 126 7.24 9.73 -12.19
CA ALA A 126 8.39 10.33 -12.86
C ALA A 126 8.60 9.76 -14.28
N HIS A 127 8.25 8.49 -14.51
CA HIS A 127 8.31 7.84 -15.83
C HIS A 127 7.11 8.17 -16.74
N GLY A 128 6.11 8.88 -16.24
CA GLY A 128 4.99 9.40 -17.04
C GLY A 128 3.63 8.85 -16.62
N MET A 129 2.60 9.16 -17.42
CA MET A 129 1.21 8.88 -17.08
C MET A 129 0.89 7.37 -17.06
N VAL A 130 1.37 6.61 -18.05
CA VAL A 130 1.09 5.16 -18.13
C VAL A 130 1.68 4.40 -16.94
N PRO A 131 2.98 4.56 -16.58
CA PRO A 131 3.52 3.89 -15.39
C PRO A 131 2.80 4.30 -14.11
N ALA A 132 2.42 5.58 -13.97
CA ALA A 132 1.66 6.05 -12.82
C ALA A 132 0.29 5.38 -12.68
N LEU A 133 -0.44 5.19 -13.79
CA LEU A 133 -1.74 4.52 -13.77
C LEU A 133 -1.60 3.01 -13.48
N VAL A 134 -0.55 2.36 -13.99
CA VAL A 134 -0.27 0.96 -13.67
C VAL A 134 0.09 0.80 -12.19
N ASP A 135 0.91 1.69 -11.65
CA ASP A 135 1.23 1.71 -10.21
C ASP A 135 -0.02 1.99 -9.36
N TRP A 136 -0.91 2.87 -9.82
CA TRP A 136 -2.19 3.12 -9.15
C TRP A 136 -3.05 1.87 -9.10
N LEU A 137 -3.17 1.13 -10.21
CA LEU A 137 -3.89 -0.15 -10.23
C LEU A 137 -3.23 -1.19 -9.31
N HIS A 138 -1.90 -1.24 -9.29
CA HIS A 138 -1.15 -2.11 -8.37
C HIS A 138 -1.44 -1.75 -6.90
N LEU A 139 -1.43 -0.46 -6.56
CA LEU A 139 -1.68 0.04 -5.21
C LEU A 139 -3.14 -0.18 -4.79
N LEU A 140 -4.10 0.03 -5.69
CA LEU A 140 -5.52 -0.25 -5.47
C LEU A 140 -5.72 -1.73 -5.11
N ALA A 141 -5.12 -2.63 -5.90
CA ALA A 141 -5.21 -4.06 -5.68
C ALA A 141 -4.47 -4.51 -4.40
N ALA A 142 -3.30 -3.94 -4.11
CA ALA A 142 -2.58 -4.17 -2.86
C ALA A 142 -3.42 -3.74 -1.64
N ALA A 143 -4.05 -2.56 -1.70
CA ALA A 143 -4.92 -2.05 -0.65
C ALA A 143 -6.15 -2.96 -0.45
N ALA A 144 -6.80 -3.38 -1.53
CA ALA A 144 -7.95 -4.28 -1.47
C ALA A 144 -7.59 -5.63 -0.86
N TRP A 145 -6.47 -6.25 -1.27
CA TRP A 145 -6.04 -7.53 -0.73
C TRP A 145 -5.52 -7.40 0.71
N LEU A 146 -4.42 -6.70 0.94
CA LEU A 146 -3.79 -6.64 2.27
C LEU A 146 -4.70 -5.97 3.31
N GLY A 147 -5.41 -4.92 2.94
CA GLY A 147 -6.33 -4.26 3.85
C GLY A 147 -7.52 -5.13 4.23
N SER A 148 -8.06 -5.94 3.31
CA SER A 148 -9.12 -6.90 3.65
C SER A 148 -8.63 -8.01 4.57
N LEU A 149 -7.37 -8.46 4.43
CA LEU A 149 -6.75 -9.41 5.36
C LEU A 149 -6.61 -8.83 6.77
N VAL A 150 -6.18 -7.57 6.88
CA VAL A 150 -6.12 -6.86 8.17
C VAL A 150 -7.51 -6.80 8.80
N GLN A 151 -8.55 -6.41 8.05
CA GLN A 151 -9.90 -6.36 8.58
C GLN A 151 -10.43 -7.74 8.97
N LEU A 152 -10.17 -8.78 8.17
CA LEU A 152 -10.55 -10.17 8.45
C LEU A 152 -9.91 -10.69 9.74
N ALA A 153 -8.64 -10.31 10.01
CA ALA A 153 -7.96 -10.65 11.25
C ALA A 153 -8.57 -9.95 12.49
N LEU A 154 -9.17 -8.77 12.29
CA LEU A 154 -9.77 -7.92 13.32
C LEU A 154 -11.27 -8.16 13.54
N LEU A 155 -11.90 -9.05 12.77
CA LEU A 155 -13.30 -9.41 12.99
C LEU A 155 -13.49 -10.20 14.30
N PRO A 156 -14.63 -10.04 14.98
CA PRO A 156 -15.01 -10.89 16.10
C PRO A 156 -15.20 -12.34 15.65
N ARG A 157 -15.08 -13.26 16.60
CA ARG A 157 -15.24 -14.70 16.39
C ARG A 157 -16.64 -15.16 16.80
N PRO A 158 -17.24 -16.13 16.10
CA PRO A 158 -16.75 -16.76 14.86
C PRO A 158 -16.93 -15.86 13.62
N VAL A 159 -16.06 -16.01 12.62
CA VAL A 159 -16.18 -15.31 11.33
C VAL A 159 -17.16 -16.05 10.42
N PRO A 160 -18.21 -15.38 9.91
CA PRO A 160 -19.13 -15.97 8.94
C PRO A 160 -18.42 -16.46 7.67
N VAL A 161 -18.70 -17.69 7.26
CA VAL A 161 -18.12 -18.31 6.05
C VAL A 161 -18.37 -17.46 4.80
N ALA A 162 -19.52 -16.78 4.71
CA ALA A 162 -19.84 -15.87 3.61
C ALA A 162 -18.86 -14.69 3.51
N ILE A 163 -18.37 -14.16 4.64
CA ILE A 163 -17.39 -13.08 4.66
C ILE A 163 -16.03 -13.61 4.18
N ALA A 164 -15.58 -14.76 4.69
CA ALA A 164 -14.35 -15.40 4.23
C ALA A 164 -14.39 -15.71 2.71
N ALA A 165 -15.53 -16.15 2.20
CA ALA A 165 -15.74 -16.39 0.77
C ALA A 165 -15.70 -15.11 -0.07
N ARG A 166 -16.25 -13.98 0.41
CA ARG A 166 -16.16 -12.69 -0.28
C ARG A 166 -14.72 -12.16 -0.31
N VAL A 167 -13.99 -12.25 0.81
CA VAL A 167 -12.57 -11.88 0.87
C VAL A 167 -11.75 -12.75 -0.09
N ARG A 168 -12.03 -14.05 -0.18
CA ARG A 168 -11.42 -14.96 -1.15
C ARG A 168 -11.60 -14.48 -2.60
N VAL A 169 -12.82 -14.06 -2.98
CA VAL A 169 -13.09 -13.53 -4.34
C VAL A 169 -12.34 -12.22 -4.57
N LEU A 170 -12.38 -11.31 -3.60
CA LEU A 170 -11.66 -10.03 -3.68
C LEU A 170 -10.15 -10.25 -3.85
N ALA A 171 -9.56 -11.21 -3.12
CA ALA A 171 -8.15 -11.57 -3.25
C ALA A 171 -7.81 -12.09 -4.65
N THR A 172 -8.68 -12.90 -5.28
CA THR A 172 -8.49 -13.36 -6.65
C THR A 172 -8.47 -12.21 -7.66
N VAL A 173 -9.43 -11.27 -7.56
CA VAL A 173 -9.49 -10.10 -8.43
C VAL A 173 -8.27 -9.20 -8.22
N ALA A 174 -7.89 -8.97 -6.96
CA ALA A 174 -6.70 -8.18 -6.64
C ALA A 174 -5.43 -8.83 -7.19
N LEU A 175 -5.29 -10.15 -7.10
CA LEU A 175 -4.12 -10.86 -7.63
C LEU A 175 -4.02 -10.77 -9.15
N ALA A 176 -5.15 -10.84 -9.86
CA ALA A 176 -5.22 -10.68 -11.32
C ALA A 176 -4.73 -9.29 -11.79
N LEU A 177 -4.82 -8.26 -10.94
CA LEU A 177 -4.27 -6.92 -11.21
C LEU A 177 -2.83 -6.77 -10.72
N LEU A 178 -2.51 -7.29 -9.54
CA LEU A 178 -1.19 -7.17 -8.90
C LEU A 178 -0.08 -7.79 -9.72
N VAL A 179 -0.30 -9.01 -10.22
CA VAL A 179 0.74 -9.77 -10.94
C VAL A 179 1.18 -9.05 -12.22
N PRO A 180 0.29 -8.69 -13.17
CA PRO A 180 0.71 -8.00 -14.38
C PRO A 180 1.27 -6.59 -14.10
N ALA A 181 0.64 -5.83 -13.19
CA ALA A 181 1.14 -4.49 -12.86
C ALA A 181 2.52 -4.54 -12.17
N GLY A 182 2.74 -5.53 -11.31
CA GLY A 182 4.02 -5.76 -10.63
C GLY A 182 5.11 -6.23 -11.61
N ALA A 183 4.77 -7.10 -12.56
CA ALA A 183 5.68 -7.53 -13.61
C ALA A 183 6.08 -6.36 -14.52
N TYR A 184 5.13 -5.52 -14.91
CA TYR A 184 5.39 -4.29 -15.67
C TYR A 184 6.34 -3.36 -14.91
N ALA A 185 6.06 -3.10 -13.62
CA ALA A 185 6.92 -2.26 -12.79
C ALA A 185 8.33 -2.85 -12.62
N ALA A 186 8.45 -4.17 -12.43
CA ALA A 186 9.76 -4.83 -12.30
C ALA A 186 10.59 -4.69 -13.58
N PHE A 187 9.97 -4.91 -14.75
CA PHE A 187 10.62 -4.74 -16.05
C PHE A 187 11.06 -3.28 -16.29
N LEU A 188 10.20 -2.32 -15.92
CA LEU A 188 10.49 -0.90 -16.10
C LEU A 188 11.63 -0.41 -15.21
N HIS A 189 11.72 -0.88 -13.96
CA HIS A 189 12.76 -0.45 -13.03
C HIS A 189 14.11 -1.16 -13.24
N VAL A 190 14.11 -2.40 -13.75
CA VAL A 190 15.33 -3.19 -13.96
C VAL A 190 15.30 -3.86 -15.34
N PRO A 191 15.71 -3.14 -16.41
CA PRO A 191 15.60 -3.63 -17.78
C PRO A 191 16.54 -4.79 -18.12
N HIS A 192 17.66 -4.93 -17.39
CA HIS A 192 18.69 -5.94 -17.66
C HIS A 192 18.90 -6.87 -16.47
N LEU A 193 19.05 -8.18 -16.75
CA LEU A 193 19.15 -9.21 -15.71
C LEU A 193 20.36 -9.05 -14.78
N HIS A 194 21.50 -8.55 -15.28
CA HIS A 194 22.70 -8.33 -14.45
C HIS A 194 22.48 -7.28 -13.35
N LEU A 195 21.60 -6.29 -13.59
CA LEU A 195 21.29 -5.24 -12.63
C LEU A 195 20.55 -5.75 -11.39
N PHE A 196 19.97 -6.94 -11.43
CA PHE A 196 19.36 -7.57 -10.25
C PHE A 196 20.39 -7.95 -9.19
N THR A 197 21.60 -8.33 -9.59
CA THR A 197 22.68 -8.75 -8.68
C THR A 197 23.70 -7.65 -8.43
N GLU A 198 23.91 -6.77 -9.41
CA GLU A 198 24.99 -5.77 -9.40
C GLU A 198 24.56 -4.40 -8.87
N SER A 199 23.24 -4.11 -8.80
CA SER A 199 22.75 -2.83 -8.29
C SER A 199 22.31 -2.91 -6.82
N PRO A 200 22.45 -1.81 -6.05
CA PRO A 200 21.84 -1.71 -4.71
C PRO A 200 20.31 -1.85 -4.70
N TYR A 201 19.65 -1.58 -5.84
CA TYR A 201 18.20 -1.70 -6.03
C TYR A 201 17.76 -3.15 -6.29
N GLY A 202 18.59 -3.94 -6.97
CA GLY A 202 18.25 -5.30 -7.41
C GLY A 202 18.06 -6.29 -6.25
N LYS A 203 18.92 -6.25 -5.23
CA LYS A 203 18.83 -7.18 -4.08
C LYS A 203 17.52 -7.01 -3.27
N PRO A 204 17.12 -5.79 -2.85
CA PRO A 204 15.82 -5.59 -2.20
C PRO A 204 14.64 -5.95 -3.11
N LEU A 205 14.75 -5.75 -4.43
CA LEU A 205 13.73 -6.16 -5.39
C LEU A 205 13.58 -7.68 -5.44
N ILE A 206 14.67 -8.45 -5.51
CA ILE A 206 14.63 -9.92 -5.44
C ILE A 206 13.96 -10.36 -4.14
N ALA A 207 14.38 -9.81 -2.99
CA ALA A 207 13.78 -10.12 -1.71
C ALA A 207 12.27 -9.83 -1.69
N LYS A 208 11.84 -8.73 -2.30
CA LYS A 208 10.42 -8.36 -2.43
C LYS A 208 9.66 -9.37 -3.29
N LEU A 209 10.25 -9.83 -4.40
CA LEU A 209 9.64 -10.83 -5.28
C LEU A 209 9.50 -12.20 -4.60
N VAL A 210 10.52 -12.62 -3.83
CA VAL A 210 10.46 -13.86 -3.03
C VAL A 210 9.35 -13.78 -1.98
N LEU A 211 9.28 -12.67 -1.22
CA LEU A 211 8.23 -12.48 -0.24
C LEU A 211 6.84 -12.39 -0.87
N ALA A 212 6.72 -11.77 -2.06
CA ALA A 212 5.47 -11.75 -2.82
C ALA A 212 5.06 -13.17 -3.25
N ALA A 213 6.00 -14.02 -3.67
CA ALA A 213 5.73 -15.42 -3.99
C ALA A 213 5.26 -16.22 -2.77
N VAL A 214 5.89 -16.01 -1.61
CA VAL A 214 5.45 -16.60 -0.33
C VAL A 214 4.03 -16.15 0.01
N LEU A 215 3.74 -14.85 -0.14
CA LEU A 215 2.41 -14.30 0.13
C LEU A 215 1.34 -14.89 -0.80
N MET A 216 1.65 -15.06 -2.09
CA MET A 216 0.76 -15.73 -3.05
C MET A 216 0.51 -17.19 -2.69
N ALA A 217 1.55 -17.91 -2.24
CA ALA A 217 1.41 -19.31 -1.80
C ALA A 217 0.51 -19.44 -0.56
N LEU A 218 0.68 -18.56 0.43
CA LEU A 218 -0.20 -18.49 1.60
C LEU A 218 -1.65 -18.18 1.19
N GLY A 219 -1.82 -17.18 0.32
CA GLY A 219 -3.13 -16.82 -0.24
C GLY A 219 -3.79 -17.99 -0.99
N ALA A 220 -3.01 -18.80 -1.71
CA ALA A 220 -3.49 -20.01 -2.37
C ALA A 220 -3.93 -21.07 -1.36
N VAL A 221 -3.16 -21.32 -0.29
CA VAL A 221 -3.55 -22.24 0.80
C VAL A 221 -4.85 -21.78 1.47
N ASN A 222 -5.02 -20.48 1.69
CA ASN A 222 -6.27 -19.91 2.18
C ASN A 222 -7.43 -20.10 1.18
N HIS A 223 -7.18 -19.82 -0.10
CA HIS A 223 -8.19 -19.86 -1.16
C HIS A 223 -8.69 -21.29 -1.46
N PHE A 224 -7.79 -22.26 -1.54
CA PHE A 224 -8.09 -23.64 -1.93
C PHE A 224 -8.23 -24.62 -0.75
N GLY A 225 -7.67 -24.28 0.41
CA GLY A 225 -7.71 -25.12 1.61
C GLY A 225 -8.66 -24.59 2.67
N HIS A 226 -8.26 -23.51 3.35
CA HIS A 226 -8.92 -23.06 4.57
C HIS A 226 -10.36 -22.56 4.35
N VAL A 227 -10.62 -21.76 3.31
CA VAL A 227 -11.98 -21.26 3.03
C VAL A 227 -12.93 -22.41 2.62
N PRO A 228 -12.56 -23.35 1.74
CA PRO A 228 -13.36 -24.55 1.50
C PRO A 228 -13.58 -25.43 2.74
N ALA A 229 -12.57 -25.61 3.59
CA ALA A 229 -12.70 -26.34 4.86
C ALA A 229 -13.72 -25.69 5.80
N MET A 230 -13.73 -24.36 5.90
CA MET A 230 -14.77 -23.62 6.64
C MET A 230 -16.18 -23.86 6.07
N ARG A 231 -16.33 -23.95 4.74
CA ARG A 231 -17.62 -24.29 4.11
C ARG A 231 -18.08 -25.71 4.45
N ARG A 232 -17.15 -26.65 4.57
CA ARG A 232 -17.40 -28.03 5.01
C ARG A 232 -17.61 -28.16 6.53
N ARG A 233 -17.51 -27.04 7.27
CA ARG A 233 -17.63 -26.98 8.73
C ARG A 233 -16.62 -27.88 9.45
N GLU A 234 -15.42 -28.00 8.86
CA GLU A 234 -14.34 -28.75 9.49
C GLU A 234 -13.92 -28.10 10.81
N PRO A 235 -13.60 -28.90 11.84
CA PRO A 235 -12.99 -28.40 13.08
C PRO A 235 -11.72 -27.60 12.76
N GLU A 236 -11.46 -26.55 13.54
CA GLU A 236 -10.23 -25.72 13.43
C GLU A 236 -10.01 -24.95 12.12
N ALA A 237 -10.89 -25.09 11.12
CA ALA A 237 -10.73 -24.43 9.82
C ALA A 237 -10.66 -22.89 9.95
N GLU A 238 -11.50 -22.31 10.82
CA GLU A 238 -11.44 -20.88 11.13
C GLU A 238 -10.12 -20.50 11.81
N THR A 239 -9.71 -21.23 12.84
CA THR A 239 -8.46 -20.95 13.56
C THR A 239 -7.25 -21.00 12.63
N SER A 240 -7.23 -21.97 11.71
CA SER A 240 -6.17 -22.15 10.72
C SER A 240 -6.16 -21.01 9.69
N LEU A 241 -7.33 -20.63 9.16
CA LEU A 241 -7.47 -19.47 8.27
C LEU A 241 -6.88 -18.22 8.92
N ILE A 242 -7.19 -17.97 10.17
CA ILE A 242 -6.79 -16.73 10.84
C ILE A 242 -5.32 -16.70 11.20
N ARG A 243 -4.75 -17.85 11.55
CA ARG A 243 -3.30 -17.98 11.72
C ARG A 243 -2.59 -17.68 10.42
N ALA A 244 -3.06 -18.25 9.31
CA ALA A 244 -2.52 -17.97 7.98
C ALA A 244 -2.68 -16.49 7.59
N VAL A 245 -3.86 -15.90 7.77
CA VAL A 245 -4.12 -14.46 7.50
C VAL A 245 -3.20 -13.55 8.32
N ARG A 246 -2.97 -13.86 9.61
CA ARG A 246 -2.03 -13.07 10.43
C ARG A 246 -0.60 -13.17 9.91
N PHE A 247 -0.20 -14.35 9.46
CA PHE A 247 1.11 -14.54 8.83
C PHE A 247 1.22 -13.83 7.48
N GLU A 248 0.16 -13.84 6.66
CA GLU A 248 0.08 -13.06 5.42
C GLU A 248 0.21 -11.56 5.69
N VAL A 249 -0.46 -11.04 6.72
CA VAL A 249 -0.32 -9.63 7.12
C VAL A 249 1.12 -9.33 7.51
N LEU A 250 1.79 -10.20 8.28
CA LEU A 250 3.20 -10.04 8.63
C LEU A 250 4.09 -10.01 7.37
N VAL A 251 3.96 -10.98 6.47
CA VAL A 251 4.72 -11.01 5.21
C VAL A 251 4.43 -9.77 4.37
N GLY A 252 3.16 -9.35 4.30
CA GLY A 252 2.74 -8.11 3.63
C GLY A 252 3.42 -6.87 4.20
N THR A 253 3.56 -6.76 5.53
CA THR A 253 4.29 -5.64 6.14
C THR A 253 5.77 -5.59 5.74
N LEU A 254 6.41 -6.76 5.57
CA LEU A 254 7.79 -6.85 5.07
C LEU A 254 7.89 -6.48 3.59
N VAL A 255 6.92 -6.90 2.76
CA VAL A 255 6.83 -6.48 1.35
C VAL A 255 6.69 -4.95 1.24
N LEU A 256 5.88 -4.33 2.10
CA LEU A 256 5.77 -2.86 2.16
C LEU A 256 7.06 -2.20 2.61
N ALA A 257 7.81 -2.81 3.54
CA ALA A 257 9.10 -2.29 4.01
C ALA A 257 10.15 -2.27 2.89
N LEU A 258 10.23 -3.36 2.13
CA LEU A 258 11.08 -3.41 0.94
C LEU A 258 10.61 -2.43 -0.15
N THR A 259 9.30 -2.22 -0.29
CA THR A 259 8.76 -1.22 -1.22
C THR A 259 9.16 0.21 -0.83
N ALA A 260 9.08 0.54 0.45
CA ALA A 260 9.54 1.83 0.97
C ALA A 260 11.05 2.02 0.81
N LEU A 261 11.83 0.97 1.07
CA LEU A 261 13.27 0.97 0.85
C LEU A 261 13.62 1.20 -0.63
N LEU A 262 12.96 0.49 -1.55
CA LEU A 262 13.16 0.68 -2.99
C LEU A 262 12.87 2.12 -3.42
N GLY A 263 11.83 2.75 -2.86
CA GLY A 263 11.47 4.14 -3.17
C GLY A 263 12.48 5.20 -2.72
N VAL A 264 13.48 4.84 -1.90
CA VAL A 264 14.56 5.75 -1.47
C VAL A 264 15.91 5.40 -2.09
N LEU A 265 16.00 4.27 -2.80
CA LEU A 265 17.22 3.82 -3.47
C LEU A 265 17.30 4.38 -4.88
N PRO A 266 18.52 4.65 -5.39
CA PRO A 266 18.69 5.03 -6.78
C PRO A 266 18.27 3.88 -7.68
N MET A 267 17.37 4.16 -8.63
CA MET A 267 16.97 3.19 -9.64
C MET A 267 18.15 2.89 -10.59
N PRO A 268 18.35 1.63 -11.00
CA PRO A 268 19.43 1.23 -11.86
C PRO A 268 19.05 1.53 -13.32
N HIS A 269 19.18 2.80 -13.72
CA HIS A 269 19.18 3.16 -15.13
C HIS A 269 20.63 3.29 -15.58
N GLY A 270 21.00 2.51 -16.61
CA GLY A 270 22.11 2.89 -17.46
C GLY A 270 21.80 4.23 -18.11
N HIS A 271 22.80 5.10 -18.22
CA HIS A 271 22.75 6.24 -19.12
C HIS A 271 22.35 5.73 -20.51
N ALA A 272 21.16 6.08 -20.98
CA ALA A 272 20.92 6.15 -22.41
C ALA A 272 21.11 7.63 -22.79
N PRO A 273 21.99 7.95 -23.76
CA PRO A 273 22.26 9.31 -24.22
C PRO A 273 21.02 9.99 -24.81
#